data_AF-A0A7R9IV31-F1
#
_entry.id   AF-A0A7R9IV31-F1
#
_cell.length_a   1.000
_cell.length_b   1.000
_cell.length_c   1.000
_cell.angle_alpha   90.00
_cell.angle_beta   90.00
_cell.angle_gamma   90.00
#
_symmetry.space_group_name_H-M   'P 1'
#
loop_
_entity.id
_entity.type
_entity.pdbx_description
1 polymer ?
#
loop_
_entity_poly.entity_id
_entity_poly.type
_entity_poly.pdbx_seq_one_letter_code
_entity_poly.pdbx_strand_id
1 'polypeptide(L)'
;MSQSLPLDQLVAACHWIGAKGWAPATGGNMSVRRDEHVCLLSESGKDKGTLTRDDFIEVDIATSQSLSGRKPSAETGLHTMIYRLFPEAGAVLHTHTVNATVLSRVEQGAALLLHGYEMQKSLSGQHTHLDTLAIPVFDNSQDIAALASEIEDYAARFPLRYGFLLRGHGLTCWGRDVSEARRHLEGTTSDIRFVHNILFPYARQHLASFLRENAHQPDVAAALQSVREEAGQPQADLAAVTEILLGFMDQDRKSTGLKALQGMIWRDGYLNGSFTGHLYPDVLPALSRWKAQGIELYVYSSGSVAAQKLLFGYSDEGDITDLFSGYFDTHVGAKREVAAYRAIAAEIGQPAEQLLFLSDIHQELDAAAEAGWQTLQLLRGDADGESRHRQPVWHSTDAEEIRERLSTKGVRFERWEADRDLGENPDPETVINAYQHAIDRLVAEKGYQSWDVISMRADNPQKTVLREKFLSEHTHGEDEVRFFVEGAGLFCLHLDGEILQILCEKNDLISVPAGTPHWFDMGSSPHFTAIRIFDNQEGWVANFTGDKIADAYPRLA
;
A
#
# COMPACT_ATOMS: atom_id res chain seq x y z
N MET A 1 -29.22 -15.38 -20.22
CA MET A 1 -27.74 -15.38 -20.22
C MET A 1 -27.21 -14.58 -19.01
N SER A 2 -27.49 -14.96 -17.76
CA SER A 2 -27.03 -14.21 -16.57
C SER A 2 -26.36 -15.07 -15.49
N GLN A 3 -25.84 -16.25 -15.85
CA GLN A 3 -25.22 -17.17 -14.88
C GLN A 3 -23.71 -16.96 -14.65
N SER A 4 -23.04 -15.99 -15.31
CA SER A 4 -21.58 -15.84 -15.24
C SER A 4 -21.05 -14.85 -14.19
N LEU A 5 -21.86 -13.91 -13.69
CA LEU A 5 -21.36 -12.81 -12.84
C LEU A 5 -20.65 -13.27 -11.55
N PRO A 6 -21.19 -14.23 -10.77
CA PRO A 6 -20.58 -14.60 -9.48
C PRO A 6 -19.28 -15.40 -9.62
N LEU A 7 -19.17 -16.27 -10.65
CA LEU A 7 -17.94 -17.03 -10.89
C LEU A 7 -16.81 -16.13 -11.40
N ASP A 8 -17.13 -15.13 -12.24
CA ASP A 8 -16.15 -14.14 -12.70
C ASP A 8 -15.57 -13.32 -11.56
N GLN A 9 -16.44 -12.88 -10.65
CA GLN A 9 -16.03 -12.20 -9.43
C GLN A 9 -15.13 -13.10 -8.56
N LEU A 10 -15.47 -14.40 -8.45
CA LEU A 10 -14.66 -15.34 -7.69
C LEU A 10 -13.29 -15.55 -8.32
N VAL A 11 -13.19 -15.69 -9.65
CA VAL A 11 -11.92 -15.79 -10.38
C VAL A 11 -11.06 -14.55 -10.14
N ALA A 12 -11.64 -13.35 -10.26
CA ALA A 12 -10.94 -12.10 -9.96
C ALA A 12 -10.46 -12.05 -8.50
N ALA A 13 -11.27 -12.51 -7.55
CA ALA A 13 -10.86 -12.62 -6.14
C ALA A 13 -9.72 -13.64 -5.94
N CYS A 14 -9.70 -14.74 -6.70
CA CYS A 14 -8.60 -15.71 -6.65
C CYS A 14 -7.28 -15.10 -7.14
N HIS A 15 -7.32 -14.36 -8.25
CA HIS A 15 -6.15 -13.66 -8.78
C HIS A 15 -5.62 -12.62 -7.79
N TRP A 16 -6.52 -11.86 -7.19
CA TRP A 16 -6.17 -10.89 -6.16
C TRP A 16 -5.55 -11.55 -4.91
N ILE A 17 -6.13 -12.66 -4.40
CA ILE A 17 -5.54 -13.44 -3.29
C ILE A 17 -4.14 -13.96 -3.66
N GLY A 18 -3.97 -14.44 -4.90
CA GLY A 18 -2.69 -14.90 -5.44
C GLY A 18 -1.64 -13.78 -5.46
N ALA A 19 -1.98 -12.62 -6.03
CA ALA A 19 -1.11 -11.45 -6.11
C ALA A 19 -0.70 -10.92 -4.73
N LYS A 20 -1.57 -11.02 -3.72
CA LYS A 20 -1.26 -10.67 -2.32
C LYS A 20 -0.40 -11.72 -1.60
N GLY A 21 -0.14 -12.87 -2.21
CA GLY A 21 0.63 -13.97 -1.59
C GLY A 21 -0.12 -14.66 -0.45
N TRP A 22 -1.45 -14.61 -0.44
CA TRP A 22 -2.28 -15.11 0.66
C TRP A 22 -2.63 -16.59 0.56
N ALA A 23 -2.27 -17.23 -0.54
CA ALA A 23 -2.48 -18.65 -0.82
C ALA A 23 -1.19 -19.29 -1.38
N PRO A 24 -0.06 -19.27 -0.63
CA PRO A 24 1.21 -19.77 -1.12
C PRO A 24 1.17 -21.28 -1.39
N ALA A 25 2.02 -21.75 -2.31
CA ALA A 25 2.21 -23.17 -2.62
C ALA A 25 0.91 -23.94 -2.91
N THR A 26 -0.01 -23.32 -3.66
CA THR A 26 -1.35 -23.87 -4.01
C THR A 26 -2.32 -24.04 -2.83
N GLY A 27 -1.97 -23.53 -1.64
CA GLY A 27 -2.81 -23.54 -0.44
C GLY A 27 -4.12 -22.77 -0.64
N GLY A 28 -5.05 -22.95 0.30
CA GLY A 28 -6.38 -22.35 0.23
C GLY A 28 -7.31 -22.97 -0.83
N ASN A 29 -8.57 -22.55 -0.79
CA ASN A 29 -9.61 -22.87 -1.78
C ASN A 29 -10.75 -21.86 -1.69
N MET A 30 -11.51 -21.75 -2.77
CA MET A 30 -12.53 -20.71 -2.93
C MET A 30 -13.78 -21.34 -3.55
N SER A 31 -14.94 -20.88 -3.11
CA SER A 31 -16.20 -21.32 -3.71
C SER A 31 -17.24 -20.22 -3.81
N VAL A 32 -18.16 -20.38 -4.76
CA VAL A 32 -19.36 -19.57 -4.90
C VAL A 32 -20.59 -20.48 -5.01
N ARG A 33 -21.69 -20.08 -4.36
CA ARG A 33 -22.97 -20.79 -4.43
C ARG A 33 -23.60 -20.53 -5.80
N ARG A 34 -23.99 -21.60 -6.50
CA ARG A 34 -24.74 -21.51 -7.76
C ARG A 34 -26.24 -21.45 -7.49
N ASP A 35 -26.71 -22.34 -6.62
CA ASP A 35 -28.11 -22.48 -6.22
C ASP A 35 -28.22 -23.13 -4.82
N GLU A 36 -29.43 -23.55 -4.42
CA GLU A 36 -29.69 -24.16 -3.12
C GLU A 36 -28.92 -25.48 -2.91
N HIS A 37 -28.61 -26.21 -3.98
CA HIS A 37 -28.04 -27.55 -3.94
C HIS A 37 -26.59 -27.60 -4.39
N VAL A 38 -26.13 -26.65 -5.21
CA VAL A 38 -24.81 -26.72 -5.86
C VAL A 38 -23.97 -25.48 -5.58
N CYS A 39 -22.69 -25.71 -5.27
CA CYS A 39 -21.65 -24.69 -5.30
C CYS A 39 -20.55 -25.03 -6.31
N LEU A 40 -19.84 -24.01 -6.78
CA LEU A 40 -18.66 -24.11 -7.63
C LEU A 40 -17.43 -23.91 -6.75
N LEU A 41 -16.53 -24.88 -6.70
CA LEU A 41 -15.35 -24.88 -5.83
C LEU A 41 -14.07 -25.05 -6.63
N SER A 42 -13.02 -24.31 -6.27
CA SER A 42 -11.72 -24.36 -6.96
C SER A 42 -11.07 -25.75 -6.85
N GLU A 43 -10.61 -26.30 -7.97
CA GLU A 43 -9.89 -27.58 -8.00
C GLU A 43 -8.61 -27.53 -7.15
N SER A 44 -8.29 -28.66 -6.51
CA SER A 44 -7.13 -28.78 -5.63
C SER A 44 -5.80 -28.72 -6.39
N GLY A 45 -4.75 -28.17 -5.76
CA GLY A 45 -3.38 -28.21 -6.28
C GLY A 45 -3.08 -27.22 -7.39
N LYS A 46 -3.98 -26.25 -7.65
CA LYS A 46 -3.77 -25.17 -8.62
C LYS A 46 -3.43 -23.86 -7.92
N ASP A 47 -2.54 -23.11 -8.57
CA ASP A 47 -2.14 -21.78 -8.14
C ASP A 47 -3.30 -20.80 -8.28
N LYS A 48 -3.63 -20.09 -7.20
CA LYS A 48 -4.80 -19.22 -7.13
C LYS A 48 -4.70 -18.00 -8.04
N GLY A 49 -3.48 -17.54 -8.33
CA GLY A 49 -3.18 -16.45 -9.26
C GLY A 49 -3.49 -16.79 -10.72
N THR A 50 -3.67 -18.07 -11.05
CA THR A 50 -3.81 -18.54 -12.45
C THR A 50 -5.13 -19.23 -12.74
N LEU A 51 -6.04 -19.32 -11.76
CA LEU A 51 -7.31 -20.02 -11.92
C LEU A 51 -8.17 -19.37 -13.00
N THR A 52 -8.82 -20.21 -13.80
CA THR A 52 -9.81 -19.86 -14.81
C THR A 52 -11.17 -20.47 -14.43
N ARG A 53 -12.22 -20.16 -15.19
CA ARG A 53 -13.56 -20.74 -14.97
C ARG A 53 -13.56 -22.28 -15.01
N ASP A 54 -12.73 -22.87 -15.87
CA ASP A 54 -12.66 -24.32 -16.07
C ASP A 54 -12.00 -25.06 -14.90
N ASP A 55 -11.40 -24.31 -13.97
CA ASP A 55 -10.76 -24.82 -12.77
C ASP A 55 -11.72 -24.92 -11.59
N PHE A 56 -13.01 -24.60 -11.77
CA PHE A 56 -14.05 -24.77 -10.76
C PHE A 56 -14.88 -26.02 -11.04
N ILE A 57 -15.16 -26.78 -9.98
CA ILE A 57 -15.93 -28.01 -10.04
C ILE A 57 -17.26 -27.84 -9.32
N GLU A 58 -18.31 -28.48 -9.85
CA GLU A 58 -19.61 -28.54 -9.20
C GLU A 58 -19.57 -29.51 -8.02
N VAL A 59 -20.04 -29.05 -6.87
CA VAL A 59 -20.11 -29.80 -5.62
C VAL A 59 -21.54 -29.69 -5.08
N ASP A 60 -22.09 -30.83 -4.69
CA ASP A 60 -23.36 -30.91 -3.99
C ASP A 60 -23.20 -30.46 -2.53
N ILE A 61 -23.97 -29.44 -2.13
CA ILE A 61 -23.88 -28.80 -0.81
C ILE A 61 -24.32 -29.75 0.31
N ALA A 62 -25.28 -30.64 0.05
CA ALA A 62 -25.82 -31.54 1.08
C ALA A 62 -24.84 -32.68 1.41
N THR A 63 -24.16 -33.21 0.40
CA THR A 63 -23.32 -34.42 0.50
C THR A 63 -21.82 -34.13 0.44
N SER A 64 -21.43 -32.90 0.10
CA SER A 64 -20.04 -32.49 -0.15
C SER A 64 -19.35 -33.26 -1.28
N GLN A 65 -20.12 -33.93 -2.15
CA GLN A 65 -19.60 -34.74 -3.24
C GLN A 65 -19.45 -33.92 -4.53
N SER A 66 -18.37 -34.18 -5.27
CA SER A 66 -18.20 -33.60 -6.60
C SER A 66 -19.17 -34.23 -7.59
N LEU A 67 -19.89 -33.39 -8.33
CA LEU A 67 -20.81 -33.80 -9.40
C LEU A 67 -20.09 -34.00 -10.74
N SER A 68 -18.87 -33.47 -10.88
CA SER A 68 -18.06 -33.55 -12.11
C SER A 68 -17.12 -34.76 -12.16
N GLY A 69 -17.04 -35.56 -11.09
CA GLY A 69 -16.11 -36.69 -10.97
C GLY A 69 -14.64 -36.29 -10.79
N ARG A 70 -14.33 -34.99 -10.77
CA ARG A 70 -13.00 -34.45 -10.46
C ARG A 70 -12.77 -34.44 -8.96
N LYS A 71 -11.51 -34.56 -8.53
CA LYS A 71 -11.16 -34.65 -7.11
C LYS A 71 -11.39 -33.29 -6.41
N PRO A 72 -12.30 -33.18 -5.44
CA PRO A 72 -12.51 -31.96 -4.69
C PRO A 72 -11.37 -31.71 -3.70
N SER A 73 -11.23 -30.47 -3.24
CA SER A 73 -10.26 -30.12 -2.19
C SER A 73 -10.59 -30.80 -0.86
N ALA A 74 -9.59 -31.08 -0.04
CA ALA A 74 -9.78 -31.75 1.25
C ALA A 74 -10.78 -31.01 2.16
N GLU A 75 -10.81 -29.68 2.07
CA GLU A 75 -11.63 -28.81 2.92
C GLU A 75 -13.01 -28.50 2.31
N THR A 76 -13.41 -29.21 1.25
CA THR A 76 -14.74 -29.07 0.62
C THR A 76 -15.87 -29.25 1.65
N GLY A 77 -15.65 -30.09 2.65
CA GLY A 77 -16.57 -30.26 3.78
C GLY A 77 -16.83 -28.97 4.55
N LEU A 78 -15.81 -28.12 4.74
CA LEU A 78 -15.94 -26.84 5.46
C LEU A 78 -16.75 -25.82 4.65
N HIS A 79 -16.53 -25.74 3.33
CA HIS A 79 -17.27 -24.82 2.45
C HIS A 79 -18.76 -25.17 2.42
N THR A 80 -19.06 -26.44 2.22
CA THR A 80 -20.45 -26.93 2.18
C THR A 80 -21.12 -26.85 3.54
N MET A 81 -20.38 -27.05 4.64
CA MET A 81 -20.86 -26.79 6.01
C MET A 81 -21.28 -25.33 6.18
N ILE A 82 -20.45 -24.37 5.75
CA ILE A 82 -20.80 -22.94 5.81
C ILE A 82 -22.09 -22.67 5.03
N TYR A 83 -22.24 -23.22 3.82
CA TYR A 83 -23.46 -23.05 3.03
C TYR A 83 -24.71 -23.70 3.68
N ARG A 84 -24.56 -24.77 4.47
CA ARG A 84 -25.67 -25.38 5.20
C ARG A 84 -26.06 -24.57 6.44
N LEU A 85 -25.07 -24.06 7.18
CA LEU A 85 -25.30 -23.24 8.38
C LEU A 85 -25.83 -21.85 8.05
N PHE A 86 -25.37 -21.26 6.94
CA PHE A 86 -25.66 -19.89 6.54
C PHE A 86 -26.27 -19.89 5.12
N PRO A 87 -27.60 -20.03 4.99
CA PRO A 87 -28.29 -20.02 3.70
C PRO A 87 -28.02 -18.76 2.87
N GLU A 88 -27.75 -17.64 3.52
CA GLU A 88 -27.40 -16.37 2.92
C GLU A 88 -25.98 -16.32 2.35
N ALA A 89 -25.09 -17.25 2.72
CA ALA A 89 -23.72 -17.27 2.23
C ALA A 89 -23.69 -17.58 0.73
N GLY A 90 -23.15 -16.64 -0.04
CA GLY A 90 -22.96 -16.76 -1.49
C GLY A 90 -21.53 -17.10 -1.88
N ALA A 91 -20.52 -16.76 -1.08
CA ALA A 91 -19.12 -17.07 -1.37
C ALA A 91 -18.33 -17.43 -0.10
N VAL A 92 -17.35 -18.32 -0.26
CA VAL A 92 -16.42 -18.74 0.80
C VAL A 92 -14.99 -18.64 0.28
N LEU A 93 -14.12 -18.00 1.05
CA LEU A 93 -12.70 -17.80 0.75
C LEU A 93 -11.87 -18.39 1.89
N HIS A 94 -11.01 -19.35 1.56
CA HIS A 94 -10.06 -19.93 2.50
C HIS A 94 -8.63 -19.63 2.05
N THR A 95 -7.83 -19.09 2.97
CA THR A 95 -6.47 -18.58 2.70
C THR A 95 -5.47 -19.06 3.73
N HIS A 96 -4.21 -19.16 3.32
CA HIS A 96 -3.08 -19.61 4.15
C HIS A 96 -2.11 -18.44 4.36
N THR A 97 -2.64 -17.30 4.81
CA THR A 97 -1.78 -16.13 5.07
C THR A 97 -0.80 -16.46 6.18
N VAL A 98 0.45 -16.02 6.05
CA VAL A 98 1.46 -16.17 7.12
C VAL A 98 0.94 -15.58 8.43
N ASN A 99 0.22 -14.46 8.35
CA ASN A 99 -0.35 -13.75 9.50
C ASN A 99 -1.35 -14.60 10.25
N ALA A 100 -2.36 -15.15 9.57
CA ALA A 100 -3.40 -15.98 10.18
C ALA A 100 -2.80 -17.26 10.76
N THR A 101 -1.86 -17.87 10.04
CA THR A 101 -1.16 -19.09 10.46
C THR A 101 -0.32 -18.87 11.72
N VAL A 102 0.43 -17.78 11.80
CA VAL A 102 1.24 -17.45 12.99
C VAL A 102 0.34 -17.00 14.14
N LEU A 103 -0.57 -16.06 13.90
CA LEU A 103 -1.46 -15.51 14.92
C LEU A 103 -2.32 -16.59 15.58
N SER A 104 -2.90 -17.49 14.79
CA SER A 104 -3.68 -18.61 15.31
C SER A 104 -2.86 -19.57 16.17
N ARG A 105 -1.53 -19.67 15.98
CA ARG A 105 -0.65 -20.47 16.85
C ARG A 105 -0.27 -19.76 18.14
N VAL A 106 -0.22 -18.43 18.12
CA VAL A 106 0.07 -17.60 19.29
C VAL A 106 -1.17 -17.47 20.19
N GLU A 107 -2.36 -17.33 19.61
CA GLU A 107 -3.64 -17.22 20.34
C GLU A 107 -3.96 -18.51 21.10
N GLN A 108 -3.84 -18.53 22.43
CA GLN A 108 -4.08 -19.73 23.23
C GLN A 108 -5.56 -19.96 23.55
N GLY A 109 -6.41 -18.95 23.36
CA GLY A 109 -7.85 -19.02 23.56
C GLY A 109 -8.61 -19.69 22.42
N ALA A 110 -9.91 -19.89 22.66
CA ALA A 110 -10.86 -20.42 21.66
C ALA A 110 -11.32 -19.38 20.62
N ALA A 111 -10.89 -18.12 20.77
CA ALA A 111 -11.16 -17.05 19.82
C ALA A 111 -10.11 -15.95 19.94
N LEU A 112 -9.79 -15.33 18.81
CA LEU A 112 -9.06 -14.06 18.74
C LEU A 112 -10.05 -12.92 19.03
N LEU A 113 -9.77 -12.13 20.06
CA LEU A 113 -10.62 -10.99 20.44
C LEU A 113 -10.09 -9.70 19.82
N LEU A 114 -10.86 -9.13 18.90
CA LEU A 114 -10.59 -7.84 18.28
C LEU A 114 -11.34 -6.76 19.07
N HIS A 115 -10.61 -5.78 19.59
CA HIS A 115 -11.17 -4.60 20.27
C HIS A 115 -10.30 -3.39 19.95
N GLY A 116 -10.93 -2.25 19.64
CA GLY A 116 -10.23 -1.03 19.25
C GLY A 116 -9.65 -1.09 17.85
N TYR A 117 -10.01 -2.10 17.05
CA TYR A 117 -9.48 -2.29 15.72
C TYR A 117 -10.40 -1.65 14.68
N GLU A 118 -9.95 -0.56 14.08
CA GLU A 118 -10.78 0.25 13.18
C GLU A 118 -11.34 -0.54 11.99
N MET A 119 -10.58 -1.51 11.47
CA MET A 119 -11.01 -2.33 10.34
C MET A 119 -12.11 -3.32 10.70
N GLN A 120 -12.40 -3.57 11.98
CA GLN A 120 -13.53 -4.44 12.34
C GLN A 120 -14.88 -3.88 11.85
N LYS A 121 -14.97 -2.56 11.60
CA LYS A 121 -16.15 -1.91 11.00
C LYS A 121 -16.38 -2.26 9.52
N SER A 122 -15.36 -2.82 8.86
CA SER A 122 -15.53 -3.38 7.51
C SER A 122 -16.34 -4.68 7.53
N LEU A 123 -16.49 -5.31 8.69
CA LEU A 123 -17.26 -6.53 8.86
C LEU A 123 -18.75 -6.21 8.95
N SER A 124 -19.56 -6.92 8.17
CA SER A 124 -20.97 -6.59 8.02
C SER A 124 -21.72 -6.66 9.33
N GLY A 125 -22.33 -5.54 9.73
CA GLY A 125 -23.04 -5.40 11.01
C GLY A 125 -22.17 -4.96 12.19
N GLN A 126 -20.88 -4.67 11.97
CA GLN A 126 -20.05 -3.93 12.94
C GLN A 126 -20.09 -2.44 12.62
N HIS A 127 -20.43 -1.61 13.60
CA HIS A 127 -20.56 -0.16 13.42
C HIS A 127 -19.54 0.65 14.23
N THR A 128 -18.83 0.00 15.15
CA THR A 128 -17.84 0.63 16.02
C THR A 128 -16.67 -0.30 16.25
N HIS A 129 -15.47 0.28 16.43
CA HIS A 129 -14.30 -0.46 16.87
C HIS A 129 -14.27 -0.70 18.39
N LEU A 130 -15.19 -0.07 19.13
CA LEU A 130 -15.25 -0.17 20.59
C LEU A 130 -15.89 -1.49 21.07
N ASP A 131 -16.63 -2.16 20.19
CA ASP A 131 -17.19 -3.47 20.50
C ASP A 131 -16.08 -4.54 20.45
N THR A 132 -16.20 -5.57 21.29
CA THR A 132 -15.30 -6.73 21.19
C THR A 132 -15.88 -7.70 20.19
N LEU A 133 -15.11 -7.99 19.14
CA LEU A 133 -15.43 -9.01 18.17
C LEU A 133 -14.57 -10.25 18.40
N ALA A 134 -15.20 -11.41 18.56
CA ALA A 134 -14.51 -12.69 18.60
C ALA A 134 -14.43 -13.33 17.20
N ILE A 135 -13.22 -13.67 16.75
CA ILE A 135 -12.98 -14.56 15.62
C ILE A 135 -12.61 -15.95 16.18
N PRO A 136 -13.49 -16.95 16.06
CA PRO A 136 -13.24 -18.28 16.64
C PRO A 136 -11.97 -18.93 16.07
N VAL A 137 -11.24 -19.65 16.93
CA VAL A 137 -10.03 -20.40 16.59
C VAL A 137 -10.26 -21.87 16.90
N PHE A 138 -10.08 -22.72 15.90
CA PHE A 138 -10.19 -24.18 16.03
C PHE A 138 -8.84 -24.84 15.78
N ASP A 139 -8.61 -26.00 16.40
CA ASP A 139 -7.41 -26.76 16.14
C ASP A 139 -7.50 -27.42 14.75
N ASN A 140 -6.40 -27.37 14.01
CA ASN A 140 -6.34 -27.98 12.70
C ASN A 140 -6.41 -29.52 12.83
N SER A 141 -7.25 -30.16 12.01
CA SER A 141 -7.44 -31.60 12.01
C SER A 141 -7.38 -32.14 10.58
N GLN A 142 -6.82 -33.35 10.43
CA GLN A 142 -6.88 -34.09 9.17
C GLN A 142 -8.27 -34.75 8.98
N ASP A 143 -9.04 -34.89 10.06
CA ASP A 143 -10.44 -35.30 10.02
C ASP A 143 -11.34 -34.08 9.84
N ILE A 144 -11.57 -33.72 8.58
CA ILE A 144 -12.38 -32.56 8.19
C ILE A 144 -13.85 -32.73 8.60
N ALA A 145 -14.36 -33.97 8.67
CA ALA A 145 -15.74 -34.20 9.09
C ALA A 145 -15.92 -33.93 10.58
N ALA A 146 -14.97 -34.39 11.41
CA ALA A 146 -14.96 -34.07 12.84
C ALA A 146 -14.81 -32.56 13.09
N LEU A 147 -13.90 -31.89 12.37
CA LEU A 147 -13.70 -30.43 12.47
C LEU A 147 -14.97 -29.66 12.05
N ALA A 148 -15.63 -30.07 10.97
CA ALA A 148 -16.89 -29.47 10.55
C ALA A 148 -17.97 -29.61 11.64
N SER A 149 -18.09 -30.80 12.26
CA SER A 149 -19.04 -31.03 13.36
C SER A 149 -18.72 -30.16 14.58
N GLU A 150 -17.45 -29.96 14.92
CA GLU A 150 -17.04 -29.09 16.03
C GLU A 150 -17.43 -27.63 15.77
N ILE A 151 -17.25 -27.15 14.54
CA ILE A 151 -17.63 -25.79 14.13
C ILE A 151 -19.16 -25.63 14.12
N GLU A 152 -19.92 -26.64 13.66
CA GLU A 152 -21.38 -26.66 13.72
C GLU A 152 -21.88 -26.58 15.18
N ASP A 153 -21.29 -27.37 16.08
CA ASP A 153 -21.60 -27.34 17.52
C ASP A 153 -21.25 -25.98 18.16
N TYR A 154 -20.17 -25.35 17.71
CA TYR A 154 -19.82 -23.99 18.14
C TYR A 154 -20.87 -22.98 17.67
N ALA A 155 -21.21 -23.00 16.38
CA ALA A 155 -22.17 -22.09 15.76
C ALA A 155 -23.58 -22.19 16.37
N ALA A 156 -23.96 -23.36 16.88
CA ALA A 156 -25.21 -23.55 17.61
C ALA A 156 -25.26 -22.83 18.97
N ARG A 157 -24.09 -22.52 19.55
CA ARG A 157 -23.97 -21.95 20.91
C ARG A 157 -23.47 -20.50 20.90
N PHE A 158 -22.66 -20.14 19.91
CA PHE A 158 -21.98 -18.85 19.82
C PHE A 158 -22.13 -18.25 18.43
N PRO A 159 -22.15 -16.91 18.32
CA PRO A 159 -22.22 -16.25 17.01
C PRO A 159 -20.97 -16.56 16.18
N LEU A 160 -21.17 -17.17 15.02
CA LEU A 160 -20.16 -17.40 13.99
C LEU A 160 -20.62 -16.65 12.73
N ARG A 161 -19.97 -15.52 12.39
CA ARG A 161 -20.55 -14.54 11.43
C ARG A 161 -19.70 -14.23 10.20
N TYR A 162 -18.39 -14.14 10.35
CA TYR A 162 -17.51 -13.60 9.31
C TYR A 162 -16.47 -14.61 8.83
N GLY A 163 -15.89 -15.33 9.78
CA GLY A 163 -14.82 -16.27 9.53
C GLY A 163 -14.39 -17.00 10.80
N PHE A 164 -13.51 -17.97 10.61
CA PHE A 164 -12.81 -18.66 11.70
C PHE A 164 -11.37 -18.98 11.28
N LEU A 165 -10.50 -19.08 12.28
CA LEU A 165 -9.10 -19.47 12.13
C LEU A 165 -8.94 -20.96 12.40
N LEU A 166 -8.08 -21.61 11.62
CA LEU A 166 -7.57 -22.94 11.89
C LEU A 166 -6.11 -22.82 12.35
N ARG A 167 -5.82 -23.32 13.56
CA ARG A 167 -4.52 -23.17 14.22
C ARG A 167 -3.38 -23.68 13.37
N GLY A 168 -2.46 -22.79 13.00
CA GLY A 168 -1.30 -23.13 12.18
C GLY A 168 -1.64 -23.52 10.75
N HIS A 169 -2.80 -23.12 10.24
CA HIS A 169 -3.28 -23.47 8.91
C HIS A 169 -3.72 -22.24 8.11
N GLY A 170 -4.76 -21.53 8.55
CA GLY A 170 -5.31 -20.46 7.74
C GLY A 170 -6.61 -19.85 8.26
N LEU A 171 -7.17 -18.97 7.46
CA LEU A 171 -8.41 -18.25 7.73
C LEU A 171 -9.46 -18.61 6.67
N THR A 172 -10.65 -18.95 7.14
CA THR A 172 -11.83 -19.16 6.29
C THR A 172 -12.84 -18.07 6.56
N CYS A 173 -13.24 -17.33 5.52
CA CYS A 173 -14.24 -16.26 5.59
C CYS A 173 -15.35 -16.51 4.57
N TRP A 174 -16.56 -16.01 4.85
CA TRP A 174 -17.68 -16.05 3.90
C TRP A 174 -18.48 -14.76 3.92
N GLY A 175 -19.31 -14.58 2.88
CA GLY A 175 -20.22 -13.44 2.74
C GLY A 175 -21.38 -13.79 1.83
N ARG A 176 -22.37 -12.89 1.74
CA ARG A 176 -23.55 -13.02 0.86
C ARG A 176 -23.17 -13.00 -0.61
N ASP A 177 -22.04 -12.38 -0.92
CA ASP A 177 -21.42 -12.38 -2.24
C ASP A 177 -19.88 -12.38 -2.11
N VAL A 178 -19.19 -12.44 -3.24
CA VAL A 178 -17.72 -12.47 -3.29
C VAL A 178 -17.11 -11.20 -2.71
N SER A 179 -17.74 -10.03 -2.91
CA SER A 179 -17.24 -8.74 -2.41
C SER A 179 -17.29 -8.67 -0.89
N GLU A 180 -18.38 -9.12 -0.28
CA GLU A 180 -18.52 -9.19 1.16
C GLU A 180 -17.57 -10.23 1.76
N ALA A 181 -17.43 -11.41 1.15
CA ALA A 181 -16.45 -12.40 1.61
C ALA A 181 -15.01 -11.84 1.55
N ARG A 182 -14.68 -11.08 0.50
CA ARG A 182 -13.38 -10.39 0.36
C ARG A 182 -13.19 -9.34 1.45
N ARG A 183 -14.19 -8.50 1.70
CA ARG A 183 -14.17 -7.49 2.76
C ARG A 183 -13.97 -8.11 4.14
N HIS A 184 -14.62 -9.24 4.42
CA HIS A 184 -14.42 -9.99 5.66
C HIS A 184 -13.00 -10.54 5.80
N LEU A 185 -12.43 -11.04 4.70
CA LEU A 185 -11.06 -11.51 4.66
C LEU A 185 -10.08 -10.35 4.95
N GLU A 186 -10.17 -9.25 4.20
CA GLU A 186 -9.32 -8.05 4.38
C GLU A 186 -9.45 -7.45 5.78
N GLY A 187 -10.68 -7.30 6.27
CA GLY A 187 -11.00 -6.77 7.59
C GLY A 187 -10.53 -7.63 8.76
N THR A 188 -10.14 -8.88 8.50
CA THR A 188 -9.59 -9.80 9.49
C THR A 188 -8.06 -9.99 9.32
N THR A 189 -7.50 -9.66 8.15
CA THR A 189 -6.07 -9.91 7.81
C THR A 189 -5.20 -8.66 7.63
N SER A 190 -5.75 -7.44 7.68
CA SER A 190 -5.00 -6.18 7.46
C SER A 190 -4.11 -5.77 8.65
N ASP A 191 -3.02 -5.04 8.37
CA ASP A 191 -1.76 -5.04 9.16
C ASP A 191 -1.88 -4.68 10.66
N ILE A 192 -2.02 -5.73 11.46
CA ILE A 192 -1.83 -5.77 12.93
C ILE A 192 -0.46 -6.43 13.27
N ARG A 193 0.35 -6.73 12.24
CA ARG A 193 1.44 -7.72 12.31
C ARG A 193 2.67 -7.21 13.02
N PHE A 194 3.04 -5.95 12.83
CA PHE A 194 4.27 -5.48 13.47
C PHE A 194 4.12 -5.50 15.00
N VAL A 195 2.97 -5.09 15.51
CA VAL A 195 2.70 -5.06 16.95
C VAL A 195 2.54 -6.47 17.53
N HIS A 196 1.77 -7.35 16.90
CA HIS A 196 1.49 -8.69 17.45
C HIS A 196 2.51 -9.78 17.11
N ASN A 197 3.24 -9.68 15.99
CA ASN A 197 4.19 -10.72 15.58
C ASN A 197 5.65 -10.36 15.89
N ILE A 198 5.96 -9.08 16.06
CA ILE A 198 7.31 -8.62 16.39
C ILE A 198 7.31 -8.02 17.79
N LEU A 199 6.59 -6.92 18.04
CA LEU A 199 6.71 -6.18 19.30
C LEU A 199 6.26 -6.97 20.53
N PHE A 200 5.09 -7.62 20.52
CA PHE A 200 4.58 -8.35 21.68
C PHE A 200 5.39 -9.63 22.00
N PRO A 201 5.70 -10.49 21.00
CA PRO A 201 6.58 -11.64 21.22
C PRO A 201 7.98 -11.22 21.67
N TYR A 202 8.54 -10.16 21.08
CA TYR A 202 9.83 -9.60 21.50
C TYR A 202 9.79 -9.12 22.95
N ALA A 203 8.79 -8.31 23.33
CA ALA A 203 8.64 -7.86 24.71
C ALA A 203 8.54 -9.04 25.67
N ARG A 204 7.78 -10.08 25.33
CA ARG A 204 7.60 -11.26 26.18
C ARG A 204 8.90 -12.06 26.34
N GLN A 205 9.59 -12.33 25.23
CA GLN A 205 10.85 -13.08 25.21
C GLN A 205 11.96 -12.34 25.98
N HIS A 206 11.98 -11.01 25.91
CA HIS A 206 13.06 -10.20 26.48
C HIS A 206 12.75 -9.66 27.89
N LEU A 207 11.49 -9.72 28.34
CA LEU A 207 11.06 -9.19 29.64
C LEU A 207 11.95 -9.64 30.81
N ALA A 208 12.17 -10.95 30.95
CA ALA A 208 12.91 -11.49 32.09
C ALA A 208 14.40 -11.09 32.09
N SER A 209 15.03 -10.91 30.93
CA SER A 209 16.43 -10.44 30.86
C SER A 209 16.50 -8.94 31.11
N PHE A 210 15.61 -8.18 30.45
CA PHE A 210 15.52 -6.75 30.58
C PHE A 210 15.34 -6.33 32.04
N LEU A 211 14.45 -7.00 32.79
CA LEU A 211 14.22 -6.70 34.21
C LEU A 211 15.44 -7.03 35.08
N ARG A 212 16.14 -8.14 34.84
CA ARG A 212 17.36 -8.50 35.59
C ARG A 212 18.45 -7.45 35.43
N GLU A 213 18.58 -6.90 34.24
CA GLU A 213 19.64 -5.94 33.89
C GLU A 213 19.27 -4.52 34.29
N ASN A 214 17.99 -4.13 34.23
CA ASN A 214 17.58 -2.73 34.31
C ASN A 214 16.70 -2.37 35.53
N ALA A 215 16.39 -3.31 36.44
CA ALA A 215 15.53 -3.04 37.60
C ALA A 215 16.03 -1.93 38.55
N HIS A 216 17.32 -1.59 38.50
CA HIS A 216 17.91 -0.52 39.29
C HIS A 216 17.68 0.88 38.67
N GLN A 217 17.25 0.95 37.41
CA GLN A 217 16.95 2.23 36.75
C GLN A 217 15.66 2.83 37.33
N PRO A 218 15.60 4.16 37.55
CA PRO A 218 14.47 4.81 38.21
C PRO A 218 13.12 4.53 37.54
N ASP A 219 13.06 4.59 36.20
CA ASP A 219 11.81 4.43 35.45
C ASP A 219 11.31 2.98 35.48
N VAL A 220 12.23 2.01 35.38
CA VAL A 220 11.92 0.58 35.51
C VAL A 220 11.46 0.26 36.93
N ALA A 221 12.14 0.81 37.95
CA ALA A 221 11.76 0.63 39.35
C ALA A 221 10.36 1.19 39.63
N ALA A 222 10.02 2.36 39.07
CA ALA A 222 8.69 2.96 39.18
C ALA A 222 7.61 2.09 38.50
N ALA A 223 7.88 1.59 37.30
CA ALA A 223 6.95 0.72 36.59
C ALA A 223 6.73 -0.61 37.35
N LEU A 224 7.80 -1.22 37.88
CA LEU A 224 7.70 -2.41 38.73
C LEU A 224 6.90 -2.15 40.01
N GLN A 225 7.07 -0.98 40.63
CA GLN A 225 6.29 -0.60 41.81
C GLN A 225 4.79 -0.48 41.49
N SER A 226 4.46 0.15 40.35
CA SER A 226 3.08 0.23 39.87
C SER A 226 2.46 -1.16 39.67
N VAL A 227 3.21 -2.11 39.12
CA VAL A 227 2.75 -3.51 38.93
C VAL A 227 2.52 -4.20 40.28
N ARG A 228 3.41 -4.02 41.26
CA ARG A 228 3.25 -4.59 42.61
C ARG A 228 1.97 -4.11 43.29
N GLU A 229 1.69 -2.82 43.17
CA GLU A 229 0.48 -2.20 43.70
C GLU A 229 -0.77 -2.73 42.99
N GLU A 230 -0.73 -2.81 41.66
CA GLU A 230 -1.84 -3.32 40.83
C GLU A 230 -2.15 -4.81 41.09
N ALA A 231 -1.14 -5.59 41.47
CA ALA A 231 -1.26 -6.99 41.82
C ALA A 231 -1.63 -7.22 43.31
N GLY A 232 -1.67 -6.16 44.13
CA GLY A 232 -1.87 -6.26 45.57
C GLY A 232 -0.73 -6.97 46.31
N GLN A 233 0.48 -6.99 45.73
CA GLN A 233 1.66 -7.66 46.26
C GLN A 233 2.84 -6.68 46.41
N PRO A 234 2.77 -5.71 47.35
CA PRO A 234 3.75 -4.63 47.47
C PRO A 234 5.18 -5.10 47.83
N GLN A 235 5.33 -6.33 48.32
CA GLN A 235 6.61 -6.93 48.72
C GLN A 235 7.11 -8.00 47.74
N ALA A 236 6.47 -8.16 46.58
CA ALA A 236 6.88 -9.16 45.59
C ALA A 236 8.31 -8.88 45.09
N ASP A 237 9.16 -9.90 45.13
CA ASP A 237 10.51 -9.82 44.57
C ASP A 237 10.48 -9.78 43.04
N LEU A 238 11.64 -9.60 42.41
CA LEU A 238 11.71 -9.42 40.95
C LEU A 238 11.22 -10.65 40.18
N ALA A 239 11.44 -11.86 40.71
CA ALA A 239 10.98 -13.10 40.08
C ALA A 239 9.45 -13.18 40.12
N ALA A 240 8.84 -12.90 41.29
CA ALA A 240 7.40 -12.88 41.45
C ALA A 240 6.74 -11.79 40.57
N VAL A 241 7.33 -10.59 40.48
CA VAL A 241 6.79 -9.53 39.61
C VAL A 241 6.94 -9.88 38.12
N THR A 242 7.99 -10.61 37.73
CA THR A 242 8.15 -11.09 36.35
C THR A 242 7.05 -12.08 35.98
N GLU A 243 6.73 -13.03 36.86
CA GLU A 243 5.62 -13.97 36.66
C GLU A 243 4.27 -13.26 36.61
N ILE A 244 4.06 -12.25 37.47
CA ILE A 244 2.86 -11.41 37.43
C ILE A 244 2.74 -10.71 36.07
N LEU A 245 3.83 -10.14 35.55
CA LEU A 245 3.85 -9.47 34.25
C LEU A 245 3.61 -10.42 33.08
N LEU A 246 4.24 -11.60 33.08
CA LEU A 246 3.96 -12.64 32.08
C LEU A 246 2.50 -13.07 32.12
N GLY A 247 1.93 -13.22 33.32
CA GLY A 247 0.52 -13.48 33.52
C GLY A 247 -0.37 -12.33 33.04
N PHE A 248 0.04 -11.07 33.22
CA PHE A 248 -0.67 -9.92 32.68
C PHE A 248 -0.65 -9.93 31.14
N MET A 249 0.47 -10.31 30.52
CA MET A 249 0.57 -10.47 29.07
C MET A 249 -0.29 -11.63 28.56
N ASP A 250 -0.31 -12.76 29.27
CA ASP A 250 -1.11 -13.94 28.90
C ASP A 250 -2.62 -13.70 29.04
N GLN A 251 -3.02 -12.79 29.93
CA GLN A 251 -4.41 -12.39 30.15
C GLN A 251 -4.82 -11.17 29.31
N ASP A 252 -3.92 -10.64 28.47
CA ASP A 252 -4.08 -9.35 27.79
C ASP A 252 -4.58 -8.23 28.73
N ARG A 253 -4.05 -8.24 29.97
CA ARG A 253 -4.50 -7.35 31.03
C ARG A 253 -4.01 -5.93 30.76
N LYS A 254 -4.94 -4.98 30.72
CA LYS A 254 -4.64 -3.55 30.60
C LYS A 254 -3.99 -3.03 31.89
N SER A 255 -2.65 -3.05 31.93
CA SER A 255 -1.83 -2.56 33.04
C SER A 255 -0.95 -1.38 32.60
N THR A 256 -0.95 -0.29 33.37
CA THR A 256 -0.12 0.89 33.11
C THR A 256 1.37 0.56 33.27
N GLY A 257 1.74 -0.19 34.30
CA GLY A 257 3.11 -0.62 34.54
C GLY A 257 3.63 -1.60 33.50
N LEU A 258 2.79 -2.55 33.04
CA LEU A 258 3.14 -3.45 31.94
C LEU A 258 3.41 -2.67 30.64
N LYS A 259 2.54 -1.72 30.28
CA LYS A 259 2.72 -0.90 29.07
C LYS A 259 4.00 -0.07 29.11
N ALA A 260 4.33 0.51 30.26
CA ALA A 260 5.57 1.24 30.44
C ALA A 260 6.80 0.35 30.19
N LEU A 261 6.81 -0.86 30.77
CA LEU A 261 7.90 -1.82 30.58
C LEU A 261 7.98 -2.35 29.14
N GLN A 262 6.86 -2.67 28.49
CA GLN A 262 6.83 -3.06 27.08
C GLN A 262 7.43 -1.96 26.18
N GLY A 263 7.07 -0.69 26.42
CA GLY A 263 7.66 0.45 25.70
C GLY A 263 9.18 0.57 25.88
N MET A 264 9.69 0.33 27.08
CA MET A 264 11.13 0.33 27.35
C MET A 264 11.85 -0.84 26.66
N ILE A 265 11.25 -2.02 26.65
CA ILE A 265 11.82 -3.21 25.98
C ILE A 265 11.84 -3.02 24.46
N TRP A 266 10.78 -2.45 23.86
CA TRP A 266 10.79 -2.14 22.43
C TRP A 266 11.87 -1.12 22.08
N ARG A 267 12.02 -0.08 22.90
CA ARG A 267 13.08 0.91 22.73
C ARG A 267 14.47 0.27 22.78
N ASP A 268 14.70 -0.67 23.69
CA ASP A 268 15.96 -1.42 23.75
C ASP A 268 16.19 -2.28 22.50
N GLY A 269 15.15 -2.96 22.01
CA GLY A 269 15.21 -3.76 20.78
C GLY A 269 15.48 -2.95 19.51
N TYR A 270 14.97 -1.73 19.45
CA TYR A 270 15.32 -0.79 18.40
C TYR A 270 16.78 -0.31 18.53
N LEU A 271 17.20 0.12 19.74
CA LEU A 271 18.55 0.60 20.03
C LEU A 271 19.65 -0.43 19.71
N ASN A 272 19.36 -1.71 19.90
CA ASN A 272 20.31 -2.81 19.69
C ASN A 272 20.19 -3.47 18.30
N GLY A 273 19.28 -3.00 17.44
CA GLY A 273 19.11 -3.47 16.06
C GLY A 273 18.35 -4.80 15.91
N SER A 274 17.58 -5.23 16.91
CA SER A 274 16.79 -6.47 16.86
C SER A 274 15.64 -6.41 15.85
N PHE A 275 15.17 -5.22 15.49
CA PHE A 275 14.22 -4.97 14.40
C PHE A 275 14.25 -3.49 13.99
N THR A 276 13.86 -3.21 12.75
CA THR A 276 13.82 -1.85 12.17
C THR A 276 12.40 -1.45 11.75
N GLY A 277 12.13 -0.14 11.70
CA GLY A 277 10.95 0.40 11.04
C GLY A 277 11.08 0.26 9.53
N HIS A 278 10.06 -0.25 8.84
CA HIS A 278 10.11 -0.43 7.40
C HIS A 278 9.61 0.81 6.66
N LEU A 279 10.36 1.27 5.66
CA LEU A 279 9.98 2.36 4.76
C LEU A 279 9.86 1.85 3.33
N TYR A 280 8.92 2.43 2.57
CA TYR A 280 8.91 2.21 1.12
C TYR A 280 10.14 2.88 0.48
N PRO A 281 10.76 2.29 -0.56
CA PRO A 281 11.99 2.81 -1.16
C PRO A 281 11.90 4.27 -1.66
N ASP A 282 10.70 4.74 -2.02
CA ASP A 282 10.47 6.11 -2.49
C ASP A 282 10.35 7.15 -1.36
N VAL A 283 10.11 6.72 -0.12
CA VAL A 283 9.77 7.62 1.00
C VAL A 283 10.96 8.46 1.44
N LEU A 284 12.11 7.85 1.75
CA LEU A 284 13.28 8.60 2.20
C LEU A 284 13.77 9.61 1.15
N PRO A 285 13.92 9.24 -0.14
CA PRO A 285 14.26 10.21 -1.18
C PRO A 285 13.29 11.40 -1.26
N ALA A 286 11.98 11.15 -1.14
CA ALA A 286 10.96 12.19 -1.18
C ALA A 286 11.04 13.13 0.02
N LEU A 287 11.10 12.59 1.25
CA LEU A 287 11.20 13.37 2.48
C LEU A 287 12.48 14.23 2.50
N SER A 288 13.61 13.65 2.08
CA SER A 288 14.90 14.36 2.00
C SER A 288 14.85 15.53 1.03
N ARG A 289 14.23 15.32 -0.14
CA ARG A 289 14.02 16.38 -1.14
C ARG A 289 13.13 17.50 -0.61
N TRP A 290 12.02 17.18 0.04
CA TRP A 290 11.12 18.19 0.61
C TRP A 290 11.80 18.99 1.72
N LYS A 291 12.58 18.32 2.59
CA LYS A 291 13.38 19.01 3.61
C LYS A 291 14.40 19.96 2.99
N ALA A 292 15.09 19.53 1.93
CA ALA A 292 16.03 20.38 1.19
C ALA A 292 15.36 21.60 0.53
N GLN A 293 14.06 21.50 0.20
CA GLN A 293 13.25 22.61 -0.30
C GLN A 293 12.76 23.56 0.81
N GLY A 294 13.09 23.28 2.08
CA GLY A 294 12.64 24.07 3.22
C GLY A 294 11.21 23.78 3.66
N ILE A 295 10.62 22.66 3.21
CA ILE A 295 9.30 22.22 3.64
C ILE A 295 9.42 21.56 5.01
N GLU A 296 8.59 21.99 5.96
CA GLU A 296 8.47 21.35 7.27
C GLU A 296 7.62 20.08 7.18
N LEU A 297 8.11 19.00 7.77
CA LEU A 297 7.49 17.68 7.68
C LEU A 297 6.97 17.26 9.03
N TYR A 298 5.71 16.83 9.11
CA TYR A 298 5.07 16.40 10.34
C TYR A 298 4.45 15.01 10.18
N VAL A 299 4.41 14.22 11.24
CA VAL A 299 3.71 12.92 11.25
C VAL A 299 2.45 13.02 12.08
N TYR A 300 1.33 12.48 11.60
CA TYR A 300 0.11 12.31 12.38
C TYR A 300 -0.40 10.87 12.28
N SER A 301 -0.38 10.15 13.40
CA SER A 301 -0.71 8.71 13.43
C SER A 301 -1.53 8.33 14.66
N SER A 302 -2.21 7.18 14.62
CA SER A 302 -2.85 6.59 15.80
C SER A 302 -1.83 6.04 16.82
N GLY A 303 -0.60 5.73 16.38
CA GLY A 303 0.48 5.35 17.27
C GLY A 303 0.97 6.54 18.10
N SER A 304 1.39 6.30 19.35
CA SER A 304 1.88 7.39 20.20
C SER A 304 3.11 8.08 19.60
N VAL A 305 3.32 9.36 19.92
CA VAL A 305 4.51 10.10 19.45
C VAL A 305 5.83 9.36 19.74
N ALA A 306 5.92 8.70 20.91
CA ALA A 306 7.09 7.90 21.26
C ALA A 306 7.28 6.71 20.30
N ALA A 307 6.20 6.02 19.93
CA ALA A 307 6.27 4.91 18.99
C ALA A 307 6.64 5.37 17.57
N GLN A 308 6.13 6.53 17.15
CA GLN A 308 6.49 7.14 15.86
C GLN A 308 7.99 7.46 15.79
N LYS A 309 8.54 8.11 16.82
CA LYS A 309 9.97 8.43 16.89
C LYS A 309 10.85 7.17 16.88
N LEU A 310 10.41 6.09 17.52
CA LEU A 310 11.13 4.81 17.45
C LEU A 310 11.08 4.21 16.04
N LEU A 311 9.93 4.25 15.38
CA LEU A 311 9.77 3.73 14.02
C LEU A 311 10.73 4.41 13.04
N PHE A 312 10.81 5.74 13.09
CA PHE A 312 11.65 6.53 12.20
C PHE A 312 13.12 6.63 12.65
N GLY A 313 13.38 6.48 13.95
CA GLY A 313 14.74 6.54 14.52
C GLY A 313 15.58 5.30 14.25
N TYR A 314 14.91 4.19 13.90
CA TYR A 314 15.53 2.90 13.65
C TYR A 314 14.95 2.28 12.40
N SER A 315 14.82 3.07 11.32
CA SER A 315 14.30 2.55 10.06
C SER A 315 15.31 1.66 9.34
N ASP A 316 14.86 0.92 8.33
CA ASP A 316 15.70 0.21 7.37
C ASP A 316 16.71 1.11 6.67
N GLU A 317 16.45 2.41 6.60
CA GLU A 317 17.33 3.43 6.05
C GLU A 317 18.13 4.21 7.11
N GLY A 318 18.09 3.78 8.39
CA GLY A 318 18.73 4.45 9.52
C GLY A 318 17.81 5.42 10.28
N ASP A 319 18.39 6.31 11.07
CA ASP A 319 17.62 7.34 11.80
C ASP A 319 17.25 8.48 10.85
N ILE A 320 15.95 8.62 10.60
CA ILE A 320 15.39 9.68 9.75
C ILE A 320 14.55 10.68 10.54
N THR A 321 14.62 10.65 11.88
CA THR A 321 13.79 11.50 12.74
C THR A 321 14.06 12.99 12.55
N ASP A 322 15.30 13.35 12.18
CA ASP A 322 15.74 14.72 11.87
C ASP A 322 15.04 15.34 10.64
N LEU A 323 14.43 14.51 9.78
CA LEU A 323 13.63 15.02 8.66
C LEU A 323 12.33 15.67 9.16
N PHE A 324 11.77 15.21 10.28
CA PHE A 324 10.48 15.67 10.79
C PHE A 324 10.63 16.84 11.77
N SER A 325 9.84 17.89 11.55
CA SER A 325 9.70 19.06 12.43
C SER A 325 8.79 18.78 13.64
N GLY A 326 7.93 17.75 13.58
CA GLY A 326 7.06 17.38 14.69
C GLY A 326 6.24 16.12 14.48
N TYR A 327 5.57 15.67 15.55
CA TYR A 327 4.80 14.43 15.60
C TYR A 327 3.52 14.66 16.38
N PHE A 328 2.40 14.15 15.86
CA PHE A 328 1.08 14.24 16.45
C PHE A 328 0.48 12.83 16.57
N ASP A 329 -0.29 12.61 17.63
CA ASP A 329 -1.05 11.38 17.80
C ASP A 329 -2.50 11.66 18.19
N THR A 330 -3.30 10.64 18.53
CA THR A 330 -4.73 10.85 18.82
C THR A 330 -5.01 11.71 20.06
N HIS A 331 -4.01 12.14 20.84
CA HIS A 331 -4.23 13.12 21.91
C HIS A 331 -4.67 14.49 21.37
N VAL A 332 -4.32 14.85 20.13
CA VAL A 332 -4.82 16.08 19.50
C VAL A 332 -6.25 15.93 18.92
N GLY A 333 -6.80 14.72 18.90
CA GLY A 333 -8.12 14.38 18.38
C GLY A 333 -8.09 13.15 17.47
N ALA A 334 -9.26 12.61 17.11
CA ALA A 334 -9.34 11.48 16.20
C ALA A 334 -9.06 11.90 14.75
N LYS A 335 -8.42 11.02 13.96
CA LYS A 335 -7.96 11.33 12.59
C LYS A 335 -9.09 11.62 11.59
N ARG A 336 -10.35 11.36 11.93
CA ARG A 336 -11.52 11.65 11.08
C ARG A 336 -12.30 12.87 11.57
N GLU A 337 -11.77 13.59 12.54
CA GLU A 337 -12.43 14.76 13.12
C GLU A 337 -11.74 16.04 12.67
N VAL A 338 -12.52 16.96 12.10
CA VAL A 338 -12.07 18.30 11.66
C VAL A 338 -11.36 19.06 12.79
N ALA A 339 -11.78 18.84 14.04
CA ALA A 339 -11.20 19.48 15.21
C ALA A 339 -9.71 19.12 15.42
N ALA A 340 -9.30 17.88 15.10
CA ALA A 340 -7.92 17.46 15.24
C ALA A 340 -7.00 18.26 14.30
N TYR A 341 -7.40 18.42 13.04
CA TYR A 341 -6.64 19.19 12.04
C TYR A 341 -6.57 20.68 12.37
N ARG A 342 -7.62 21.25 12.96
CA ARG A 342 -7.60 22.64 13.46
C ARG A 342 -6.62 22.80 14.63
N ALA A 343 -6.59 21.83 15.55
CA ALA A 343 -5.65 21.83 16.67
C ALA A 343 -4.21 21.71 16.19
N ILE A 344 -3.94 20.78 15.26
CA ILE A 344 -2.62 20.60 14.65
C ILE A 344 -2.16 21.88 13.94
N ALA A 345 -3.02 22.49 13.11
CA ALA A 345 -2.68 23.72 12.41
C ALA A 345 -2.35 24.87 13.38
N ALA A 346 -3.08 24.98 14.49
CA ALA A 346 -2.82 25.96 15.52
C ALA A 346 -1.48 25.74 16.24
N GLU A 347 -1.09 24.48 16.46
CA GLU A 347 0.20 24.13 17.07
C GLU A 347 1.38 24.36 16.10
N ILE A 348 1.22 24.02 14.82
CA ILE A 348 2.21 24.30 13.78
C ILE A 348 2.36 25.82 13.55
N GLY A 349 1.28 26.59 13.73
CA GLY A 349 1.30 28.04 13.58
C GLY A 349 1.28 28.52 12.12
N GLN A 350 0.89 27.66 11.18
CA GLN A 350 0.75 27.97 9.76
C GLN A 350 -0.73 28.06 9.35
N PRO A 351 -1.08 28.90 8.35
CA PRO A 351 -2.44 28.93 7.81
C PRO A 351 -2.83 27.57 7.23
N ALA A 352 -4.09 27.15 7.44
CA ALA A 352 -4.57 25.84 7.00
C ALA A 352 -4.38 25.63 5.49
N GLU A 353 -4.60 26.67 4.68
CA GLU A 353 -4.44 26.60 3.22
C GLU A 353 -3.00 26.35 2.75
N GLN A 354 -2.01 26.52 3.62
CA GLN A 354 -0.59 26.23 3.34
C GLN A 354 -0.17 24.83 3.79
N LEU A 355 -1.05 24.10 4.47
CA LEU A 355 -0.78 22.74 4.94
C LEU A 355 -1.32 21.72 3.94
N LEU A 356 -0.47 20.74 3.59
CA LEU A 356 -0.83 19.60 2.76
C LEU A 356 -0.87 18.34 3.64
N PHE A 357 -2.03 17.67 3.67
CA PHE A 357 -2.18 16.38 4.31
C PHE A 357 -2.12 15.25 3.28
N LEU A 358 -1.25 14.28 3.54
CA LEU A 358 -1.08 13.06 2.76
C LEU A 358 -1.59 11.87 3.58
N SER A 359 -2.58 11.14 3.06
CA SER A 359 -3.13 9.94 3.71
C SER A 359 -3.66 8.98 2.64
N ASP A 360 -3.63 7.69 2.94
CA ASP A 360 -4.30 6.65 2.15
C ASP A 360 -5.81 6.59 2.43
N ILE A 361 -6.25 7.11 3.57
CA ILE A 361 -7.63 7.04 4.04
C ILE A 361 -8.41 8.32 3.67
N HIS A 362 -9.34 8.21 2.72
CA HIS A 362 -10.09 9.37 2.24
C HIS A 362 -10.91 10.09 3.32
N GLN A 363 -11.42 9.39 4.34
CA GLN A 363 -12.19 10.05 5.40
C GLN A 363 -11.32 10.94 6.31
N GLU A 364 -10.02 10.65 6.39
CA GLU A 364 -9.08 11.54 7.08
C GLU A 364 -8.81 12.78 6.23
N LEU A 365 -8.68 12.60 4.91
CA LEU A 365 -8.56 13.70 3.96
C LEU A 365 -9.81 14.59 3.95
N ASP A 366 -11.01 14.01 4.06
CA ASP A 366 -12.26 14.77 4.16
C ASP A 366 -12.23 15.73 5.36
N ALA A 367 -11.82 15.23 6.53
CA ALA A 367 -11.70 16.02 7.75
C ALA A 367 -10.63 17.11 7.64
N ALA A 368 -9.49 16.81 7.02
CA ALA A 368 -8.43 17.80 6.76
C ALA A 368 -8.89 18.89 5.79
N ALA A 369 -9.57 18.51 4.69
CA ALA A 369 -10.09 19.44 3.71
C ALA A 369 -11.17 20.36 4.30
N GLU A 370 -12.07 19.84 5.14
CA GLU A 370 -13.05 20.66 5.86
C GLU A 370 -12.38 21.59 6.91
N ALA A 371 -11.19 21.22 7.40
CA ALA A 371 -10.36 22.11 8.22
C ALA A 371 -9.60 23.17 7.40
N GLY A 372 -9.71 23.16 6.08
CA GLY A 372 -9.09 24.12 5.16
C GLY A 372 -7.72 23.69 4.61
N TRP A 373 -7.30 22.45 4.86
CA TRP A 373 -6.01 21.93 4.38
C TRP A 373 -6.09 21.51 2.92
N GLN A 374 -4.94 21.57 2.23
CA GLN A 374 -4.76 20.86 0.96
C GLN A 374 -4.65 19.36 1.23
N THR A 375 -5.12 18.54 0.29
CA THR A 375 -5.18 17.08 0.46
C THR A 375 -4.78 16.35 -0.81
N LEU A 376 -4.01 15.28 -0.64
CA LEU A 376 -3.61 14.38 -1.70
C LEU A 376 -3.67 12.95 -1.15
N GLN A 377 -4.37 12.08 -1.88
CA GLN A 377 -4.48 10.69 -1.45
C GLN A 377 -3.27 9.89 -1.92
N LEU A 378 -2.64 9.17 -0.99
CA LEU A 378 -1.56 8.26 -1.29
C LEU A 378 -2.13 6.87 -1.58
N LEU A 379 -1.86 6.36 -2.78
CA LEU A 379 -2.27 5.02 -3.18
C LEU A 379 -1.04 4.13 -3.32
N ARG A 380 -1.05 2.98 -2.64
CA ARG A 380 -0.09 1.89 -2.82
C ARG A 380 -0.72 0.69 -3.55
N GLY A 381 -1.90 0.90 -4.14
CA GLY A 381 -2.73 -0.08 -4.83
C GLY A 381 -3.72 0.62 -5.78
N ASP A 382 -4.89 0.02 -5.98
CA ASP A 382 -5.90 0.54 -6.91
C ASP A 382 -6.45 1.92 -6.50
N ALA A 383 -7.00 2.64 -7.47
CA ALA A 383 -7.70 3.90 -7.25
C ALA A 383 -8.90 3.74 -6.31
N ASP A 384 -9.11 4.75 -5.46
CA ASP A 384 -10.24 4.80 -4.54
C ASP A 384 -11.41 5.54 -5.20
N GLY A 385 -12.33 4.79 -5.79
CA GLY A 385 -13.46 5.34 -6.54
C GLY A 385 -14.50 6.11 -5.69
N GLU A 386 -14.42 6.03 -4.37
CA GLU A 386 -15.30 6.80 -3.47
C GLU A 386 -14.69 8.15 -3.08
N SER A 387 -13.39 8.31 -3.26
CA SER A 387 -12.69 9.51 -2.85
C SER A 387 -12.78 10.63 -3.89
N ARG A 388 -12.99 11.84 -3.37
CA ARG A 388 -13.03 13.10 -4.14
C ARG A 388 -11.67 13.81 -4.17
N HIS A 389 -10.67 13.27 -3.48
CA HIS A 389 -9.35 13.87 -3.37
C HIS A 389 -8.50 13.54 -4.61
N ARG A 390 -7.49 14.38 -4.89
CA ARG A 390 -6.58 14.12 -6.01
C ARG A 390 -5.88 12.77 -5.81
N GLN A 391 -5.85 11.97 -6.86
CA GLN A 391 -5.25 10.64 -6.88
C GLN A 391 -4.38 10.47 -8.14
N PRO A 392 -3.18 9.87 -8.02
CA PRO A 392 -2.50 9.30 -9.17
C PRO A 392 -3.25 8.03 -9.58
N VAL A 393 -3.95 8.06 -10.73
CA VAL A 393 -4.74 6.92 -11.22
C VAL A 393 -3.83 5.78 -11.72
N TRP A 394 -2.58 6.10 -12.07
CA TRP A 394 -1.57 5.14 -12.51
C TRP A 394 -0.16 5.71 -12.29
N HIS A 395 0.79 4.84 -11.94
CA HIS A 395 2.21 5.16 -11.81
C HIS A 395 3.04 3.91 -12.12
N SER A 396 4.09 4.07 -12.93
CA SER A 396 5.09 3.03 -13.17
C SER A 396 6.44 3.65 -13.46
N THR A 397 7.50 2.91 -13.12
CA THR A 397 8.89 3.19 -13.52
C THR A 397 9.41 2.15 -14.51
N ASP A 398 8.60 1.13 -14.82
CA ASP A 398 8.93 0.09 -15.79
C ASP A 398 8.74 0.60 -17.22
N ALA A 399 9.79 0.48 -18.04
CA ALA A 399 9.79 1.03 -19.40
C ALA A 399 8.77 0.35 -20.32
N GLU A 400 8.50 -0.95 -20.12
CA GLU A 400 7.57 -1.71 -20.94
C GLU A 400 6.13 -1.33 -20.59
N GLU A 401 5.80 -1.22 -19.29
CA GLU A 401 4.49 -0.75 -18.84
C GLU A 401 4.20 0.70 -19.30
N ILE A 402 5.20 1.58 -19.19
CA ILE A 402 5.12 2.95 -19.70
C ILE A 402 4.83 2.94 -21.21
N ARG A 403 5.60 2.15 -21.98
CA ARG A 403 5.41 2.04 -23.43
C ARG A 403 4.01 1.52 -23.77
N GLU A 404 3.56 0.46 -23.13
CA GLU A 404 2.24 -0.10 -23.36
C GLU A 404 1.16 0.94 -23.08
N ARG A 405 1.21 1.60 -21.90
CA ARG A 405 0.24 2.64 -21.53
C ARG A 405 0.20 3.78 -22.53
N LEU A 406 1.36 4.33 -22.90
CA LEU A 406 1.47 5.45 -23.84
C LEU A 406 1.02 5.06 -25.26
N SER A 407 1.34 3.84 -25.70
CA SER A 407 0.97 3.34 -27.03
C SER A 407 -0.55 3.26 -27.23
N THR A 408 -1.32 2.95 -26.19
CA THR A 408 -2.80 2.96 -26.25
C THR A 408 -3.37 4.34 -26.55
N LYS A 409 -2.60 5.40 -26.30
CA LYS A 409 -2.95 6.80 -26.56
C LYS A 409 -2.20 7.39 -27.76
N GLY A 410 -1.54 6.54 -28.56
CA GLY A 410 -0.82 6.95 -29.76
C GLY A 410 0.53 7.62 -29.50
N VAL A 411 1.01 7.69 -28.26
CA VAL A 411 2.32 8.25 -27.91
C VAL A 411 3.38 7.15 -28.00
N ARG A 412 4.45 7.39 -28.75
CA ARG A 412 5.58 6.44 -28.83
C ARG A 412 6.53 6.71 -27.67
N PHE A 413 6.93 5.65 -26.97
CA PHE A 413 7.99 5.69 -25.97
C PHE A 413 8.93 4.51 -26.18
N GLU A 414 10.23 4.76 -26.16
CA GLU A 414 11.26 3.71 -26.19
C GLU A 414 12.40 4.07 -25.25
N ARG A 415 13.05 3.05 -24.69
CA ARG A 415 14.26 3.21 -23.90
C ARG A 415 15.41 2.53 -24.63
N TRP A 416 16.35 3.33 -25.11
CA TRP A 416 17.51 2.86 -25.87
C TRP A 416 18.73 2.66 -24.96
N GLU A 417 19.86 2.21 -25.49
CA GLU A 417 21.13 2.30 -24.77
C GLU A 417 21.95 3.42 -25.40
N ALA A 418 22.04 4.56 -24.72
CA ALA A 418 22.98 5.60 -25.08
C ALA A 418 24.36 5.22 -24.54
N ASP A 419 25.09 4.45 -25.35
CA ASP A 419 26.34 3.75 -25.05
C ASP A 419 27.60 4.65 -25.14
N ARG A 420 27.42 5.94 -25.47
CA ARG A 420 28.53 6.89 -25.64
C ARG A 420 28.64 7.86 -24.47
N ASP A 421 29.86 7.98 -23.95
CA ASP A 421 30.24 9.07 -23.06
C ASP A 421 30.53 10.32 -23.91
N LEU A 422 29.74 11.36 -23.68
CA LEU A 422 29.81 12.62 -24.42
C LEU A 422 30.70 13.65 -23.70
N GLY A 423 31.15 13.36 -22.48
CA GLY A 423 31.82 14.34 -21.62
C GLY A 423 30.87 15.42 -21.08
N GLU A 424 31.44 16.44 -20.43
CA GLU A 424 30.67 17.57 -19.90
C GLU A 424 30.33 18.59 -21.00
N ASN A 425 29.03 18.88 -21.14
CA ASN A 425 28.49 19.90 -22.05
C ASN A 425 28.94 19.72 -23.53
N PRO A 426 28.60 18.57 -24.14
CA PRO A 426 29.02 18.27 -25.51
C PRO A 426 28.44 19.28 -26.50
N ASP A 427 29.22 19.62 -27.52
CA ASP A 427 28.72 20.43 -28.62
C ASP A 427 27.71 19.63 -29.48
N PRO A 428 26.77 20.29 -30.16
CA PRO A 428 25.75 19.63 -30.98
C PRO A 428 26.31 18.64 -32.02
N GLU A 429 27.45 18.94 -32.64
CA GLU A 429 28.03 18.11 -33.70
C GLU A 429 28.57 16.80 -33.11
N THR A 430 29.22 16.87 -31.95
CA THR A 430 29.66 15.68 -31.20
C THR A 430 28.49 14.78 -30.81
N VAL A 431 27.37 15.34 -30.33
CA VAL A 431 26.18 14.57 -29.97
C VAL A 431 25.57 13.89 -31.20
N ILE A 432 25.38 14.63 -32.30
CA ILE A 432 24.81 14.07 -33.54
C ILE A 432 25.70 12.94 -34.06
N ASN A 433 27.03 13.15 -34.13
CA ASN A 433 27.95 12.13 -34.60
C ASN A 433 27.92 10.86 -33.73
N ALA A 434 27.79 11.00 -32.41
CA ALA A 434 27.70 9.87 -31.50
C ALA A 434 26.42 9.04 -31.71
N TYR A 435 25.29 9.70 -32.00
CA TYR A 435 23.98 9.07 -32.14
C TYR A 435 23.44 9.03 -33.57
N GLN A 436 24.30 9.25 -34.58
CA GLN A 436 23.88 9.29 -35.99
C GLN A 436 23.18 8.00 -36.40
N HIS A 437 23.67 6.85 -35.94
CA HIS A 437 23.04 5.55 -36.18
C HIS A 437 21.58 5.47 -35.70
N ALA A 438 21.27 6.13 -34.59
CA ALA A 438 19.96 6.15 -33.96
C ALA A 438 19.02 7.13 -34.69
N ILE A 439 19.56 8.27 -35.13
CA ILE A 439 18.88 9.24 -35.99
C ILE A 439 18.54 8.60 -37.35
N ASP A 440 19.50 7.94 -37.98
CA ASP A 440 19.33 7.27 -39.28
C ASP A 440 18.21 6.24 -39.24
N ARG A 441 18.09 5.51 -38.11
CA ARG A 441 16.98 4.57 -37.89
C ARG A 441 15.63 5.29 -37.86
N LEU A 442 15.50 6.40 -37.14
CA LEU A 442 14.24 7.16 -37.06
C LEU A 442 13.88 7.78 -38.41
N VAL A 443 14.87 8.34 -39.11
CA VAL A 443 14.71 8.90 -40.46
C VAL A 443 14.24 7.83 -41.43
N ALA A 444 14.80 6.62 -41.38
CA ALA A 444 14.39 5.51 -42.25
C ALA A 444 12.95 5.02 -41.98
N GLU A 445 12.48 5.08 -40.73
CA GLU A 445 11.13 4.63 -40.34
C GLU A 445 10.02 5.60 -40.76
N LYS A 446 10.23 6.92 -40.60
CA LYS A 446 9.17 7.93 -40.71
C LYS A 446 9.44 9.03 -41.75
N GLY A 447 10.64 9.07 -42.34
CA GLY A 447 10.99 10.03 -43.39
C GLY A 447 11.27 11.44 -42.88
N TYR A 448 11.68 11.59 -41.62
CA TYR A 448 12.05 12.88 -41.03
C TYR A 448 13.09 13.62 -41.89
N GLN A 449 12.93 14.94 -42.03
CA GLN A 449 13.71 15.74 -42.98
C GLN A 449 14.85 16.52 -42.32
N SER A 450 14.75 16.81 -41.02
CA SER A 450 15.78 17.56 -40.30
C SER A 450 15.87 17.13 -38.84
N TRP A 451 17.05 17.35 -38.22
CA TRP A 451 17.31 17.09 -36.82
C TRP A 451 18.33 18.08 -36.27
N ASP A 452 18.22 18.39 -34.99
CA ASP A 452 19.21 19.20 -34.27
C ASP A 452 19.33 18.74 -32.81
N VAL A 453 20.18 19.43 -32.04
CA VAL A 453 20.38 19.16 -30.61
C VAL A 453 19.97 20.39 -29.82
N ILE A 454 19.17 20.17 -28.78
CA ILE A 454 18.88 21.18 -27.77
C ILE A 454 19.54 20.77 -26.46
N SER A 455 20.21 21.72 -25.80
CA SER A 455 20.73 21.56 -24.46
C SER A 455 20.32 22.74 -23.60
N MET A 456 20.02 22.46 -22.33
CA MET A 456 19.81 23.48 -21.31
C MET A 456 20.65 23.14 -20.09
N ARG A 457 21.25 24.18 -19.52
CA ARG A 457 22.07 24.12 -18.31
C ARG A 457 21.61 25.18 -17.31
N ALA A 458 21.92 24.94 -16.04
CA ALA A 458 21.48 25.78 -14.94
C ALA A 458 22.08 27.21 -14.96
N ASP A 459 23.19 27.41 -15.67
CA ASP A 459 23.86 28.69 -15.86
C ASP A 459 23.36 29.49 -17.08
N ASN A 460 22.46 28.93 -17.88
CA ASN A 460 21.91 29.62 -19.05
C ASN A 460 21.12 30.87 -18.61
N PRO A 461 21.49 32.09 -19.08
CA PRO A 461 20.88 33.34 -18.63
C PRO A 461 19.41 33.48 -19.03
N GLN A 462 18.95 32.73 -20.02
CA GLN A 462 17.56 32.76 -20.50
C GLN A 462 16.69 31.65 -19.90
N LYS A 463 17.23 30.81 -19.00
CA LYS A 463 16.52 29.63 -18.48
C LYS A 463 15.14 29.96 -17.92
N THR A 464 14.99 31.03 -17.16
CA THR A 464 13.70 31.38 -16.53
C THR A 464 12.67 31.75 -17.59
N VAL A 465 13.06 32.58 -18.57
CA VAL A 465 12.18 33.03 -19.66
C VAL A 465 11.78 31.85 -20.56
N LEU A 466 12.71 30.93 -20.84
CA LEU A 466 12.42 29.74 -21.63
C LEU A 466 11.51 28.77 -20.86
N ARG A 467 11.72 28.63 -19.55
CA ARG A 467 10.88 27.75 -18.71
C ARG A 467 9.44 28.22 -18.70
N GLU A 468 9.22 29.53 -18.54
CA GLU A 468 7.87 30.11 -18.57
C GLU A 468 7.15 29.82 -19.90
N LYS A 469 7.88 29.86 -21.02
CA LYS A 469 7.32 29.50 -22.33
C LYS A 469 6.99 28.01 -22.43
N PHE A 470 7.90 27.13 -22.01
CA PHE A 470 7.71 25.68 -22.10
C PHE A 470 6.61 25.15 -21.16
N LEU A 471 6.38 25.83 -20.04
CA LEU A 471 5.32 25.51 -19.09
C LEU A 471 3.91 25.86 -19.59
N SER A 472 3.77 26.66 -20.64
CA SER A 472 2.45 26.98 -21.19
C SER A 472 1.99 25.84 -22.11
N GLU A 473 0.74 25.39 -21.96
CA GLU A 473 0.19 24.33 -22.81
C GLU A 473 0.13 24.78 -24.28
N HIS A 474 0.62 23.92 -25.17
CA HIS A 474 0.71 24.17 -26.59
C HIS A 474 0.53 22.89 -27.41
N THR A 475 0.39 23.06 -28.72
CA THR A 475 0.31 22.00 -29.71
C THR A 475 1.29 22.27 -30.84
N HIS A 476 1.65 21.21 -31.57
CA HIS A 476 2.47 21.28 -32.78
C HIS A 476 1.70 20.74 -33.98
N GLY A 477 2.01 21.25 -35.17
CA GLY A 477 1.45 20.74 -36.43
C GLY A 477 2.06 19.42 -36.89
N GLU A 478 3.13 18.96 -36.23
CA GLU A 478 3.92 17.77 -36.55
C GLU A 478 4.21 16.97 -35.28
N ASP A 479 4.69 15.73 -35.44
CA ASP A 479 5.06 14.90 -34.31
C ASP A 479 6.27 15.52 -33.57
N GLU A 480 6.17 15.69 -32.25
CA GLU A 480 7.29 16.13 -31.42
C GLU A 480 8.12 14.93 -30.96
N VAL A 481 9.24 14.69 -31.65
CA VAL A 481 10.18 13.63 -31.31
C VAL A 481 11.33 14.18 -30.48
N ARG A 482 11.61 13.54 -29.35
CA ARG A 482 12.73 13.85 -28.46
C ARG A 482 13.45 12.59 -28.03
N PHE A 483 14.75 12.54 -28.27
CA PHE A 483 15.63 11.51 -27.72
C PHE A 483 16.60 12.13 -26.72
N PHE A 484 16.45 11.79 -25.44
CA PHE A 484 17.28 12.30 -24.37
C PHE A 484 18.59 11.52 -24.29
N VAL A 485 19.71 12.23 -24.47
CA VAL A 485 21.06 11.63 -24.41
C VAL A 485 21.78 11.96 -23.11
N GLU A 486 21.24 12.92 -22.36
CA GLU A 486 21.79 13.38 -21.10
C GLU A 486 20.71 14.10 -20.28
N GLY A 487 20.75 13.92 -18.96
CA GLY A 487 19.87 14.62 -18.05
C GLY A 487 18.41 14.21 -18.18
N ALA A 488 17.49 15.11 -17.82
CA ALA A 488 16.06 14.79 -17.77
C ALA A 488 15.17 16.00 -18.04
N GLY A 489 13.93 15.72 -18.43
CA GLY A 489 12.85 16.70 -18.55
C GLY A 489 11.49 16.03 -18.43
N LEU A 490 10.48 16.82 -18.04
CA LEU A 490 9.13 16.31 -17.77
C LEU A 490 8.17 16.69 -18.91
N PHE A 491 7.69 15.69 -19.63
CA PHE A 491 6.57 15.85 -20.56
C PHE A 491 5.25 15.72 -19.81
N CYS A 492 4.34 16.66 -20.02
CA CYS A 492 2.99 16.60 -19.49
C CYS A 492 2.00 16.63 -20.65
N LEU A 493 1.35 15.49 -20.92
CA LEU A 493 0.45 15.30 -22.05
C LEU A 493 -0.99 15.34 -21.59
N HIS A 494 -1.83 16.09 -22.29
CA HIS A 494 -3.26 16.19 -22.02
C HIS A 494 -4.04 15.41 -23.07
N LEU A 495 -4.46 14.19 -22.71
CA LEU A 495 -5.02 13.20 -23.63
C LEU A 495 -6.21 12.48 -23.02
N ASP A 496 -7.34 12.45 -23.73
CA ASP A 496 -8.60 11.79 -23.33
C ASP A 496 -9.14 12.23 -21.95
N GLY A 497 -8.90 13.48 -21.56
CA GLY A 497 -9.30 13.99 -20.23
C GLY A 497 -8.39 13.54 -19.08
N GLU A 498 -7.26 12.90 -19.39
CA GLU A 498 -6.21 12.55 -18.42
C GLU A 498 -4.98 13.44 -18.62
N ILE A 499 -4.22 13.67 -17.55
CA ILE A 499 -2.87 14.23 -17.62
C ILE A 499 -1.86 13.12 -17.36
N LEU A 500 -0.97 12.91 -18.32
CA LEU A 500 0.16 11.99 -18.21
C LEU A 500 1.43 12.79 -17.98
N GLN A 501 2.12 12.53 -16.87
CA GLN A 501 3.42 13.12 -16.56
C GLN A 501 4.51 12.07 -16.80
N ILE A 502 5.34 12.29 -17.80
CA ILE A 502 6.41 11.38 -18.21
C ILE A 502 7.75 12.08 -17.96
N LEU A 503 8.48 11.61 -16.96
CA LEU A 503 9.86 12.03 -16.74
C LEU A 503 10.73 11.29 -17.74
N CYS A 504 11.17 11.97 -18.79
CA CYS A 504 12.10 11.42 -19.77
C CYS A 504 13.52 11.69 -19.32
N GLU A 505 14.33 10.63 -19.22
CA GLU A 505 15.73 10.71 -18.80
C GLU A 505 16.66 10.27 -19.93
N LYS A 506 17.98 10.35 -19.72
CA LYS A 506 18.96 9.77 -20.64
C LYS A 506 18.50 8.35 -21.04
N ASN A 507 18.54 8.09 -22.35
CA ASN A 507 18.08 6.88 -23.06
C ASN A 507 16.63 6.90 -23.54
N ASP A 508 15.80 7.82 -23.06
CA ASP A 508 14.38 7.81 -23.40
C ASP A 508 14.12 8.56 -24.72
N LEU A 509 13.40 7.90 -25.61
CA LEU A 509 12.78 8.46 -26.79
C LEU A 509 11.29 8.64 -26.52
N ILE A 510 10.76 9.83 -26.77
CA ILE A 510 9.33 10.09 -26.81
C ILE A 510 8.94 10.72 -28.14
N SER A 511 7.82 10.28 -28.73
CA SER A 511 7.18 10.92 -29.88
C SER A 511 5.76 11.29 -29.50
N VAL A 512 5.51 12.59 -29.36
CA VAL A 512 4.18 13.14 -29.08
C VAL A 512 3.49 13.43 -30.42
N PRO A 513 2.30 12.89 -30.69
CA PRO A 513 1.63 13.10 -31.98
C PRO A 513 1.28 14.56 -32.25
N ALA A 514 1.31 14.96 -33.51
CA ALA A 514 0.80 16.25 -33.97
C ALA A 514 -0.60 16.56 -33.40
N GLY A 515 -0.81 17.80 -32.98
CA GLY A 515 -2.07 18.28 -32.42
C GLY A 515 -2.34 17.90 -30.95
N THR A 516 -1.47 17.11 -30.32
CA THR A 516 -1.61 16.76 -28.89
C THR A 516 -1.36 17.99 -28.01
N PRO A 517 -2.29 18.41 -27.15
CA PRO A 517 -2.03 19.46 -26.16
C PRO A 517 -1.05 18.94 -25.09
N HIS A 518 0.04 19.67 -24.87
CA HIS A 518 1.06 19.31 -23.89
C HIS A 518 1.89 20.51 -23.45
N TRP A 519 2.69 20.32 -22.40
CA TRP A 519 3.75 21.24 -21.99
C TRP A 519 4.99 20.47 -21.55
N PHE A 520 6.12 21.17 -21.48
CA PHE A 520 7.39 20.61 -21.08
C PHE A 520 7.98 21.39 -19.91
N ASP A 521 8.35 20.68 -18.84
CA ASP A 521 9.06 21.28 -17.72
C ASP A 521 10.49 20.78 -17.65
N MET A 522 11.42 21.73 -17.85
CA MET A 522 12.86 21.47 -17.77
C MET A 522 13.45 21.57 -16.35
N GLY A 523 12.65 21.88 -15.33
CA GLY A 523 13.13 22.02 -13.95
C GLY A 523 13.66 23.41 -13.60
N SER A 524 13.83 23.72 -12.31
CA SER A 524 14.34 25.03 -11.87
C SER A 524 15.85 25.19 -12.08
N SER A 525 16.54 24.06 -12.07
CA SER A 525 17.96 23.92 -12.39
C SER A 525 18.11 22.96 -13.57
N PRO A 526 17.76 23.39 -14.80
CA PRO A 526 17.68 22.49 -15.95
C PRO A 526 19.04 21.88 -16.27
N HIS A 527 19.02 20.58 -16.54
CA HIS A 527 20.17 19.83 -17.01
C HIS A 527 19.68 18.74 -17.95
N PHE A 528 19.70 19.01 -19.25
CA PHE A 528 19.40 18.01 -20.27
C PHE A 528 20.05 18.31 -21.61
N THR A 529 20.26 17.26 -22.40
CA THR A 529 20.62 17.33 -23.81
C THR A 529 19.72 16.36 -24.55
N ALA A 530 18.98 16.84 -25.54
CA ALA A 530 18.05 16.04 -26.33
C ALA A 530 18.25 16.30 -27.82
N ILE A 531 18.17 15.23 -28.61
CA ILE A 531 18.08 15.30 -30.06
C ILE A 531 16.62 15.53 -30.43
N ARG A 532 16.37 16.57 -31.24
CA ARG A 532 15.06 16.90 -31.79
C ARG A 532 15.03 16.50 -33.25
N ILE A 533 13.91 15.94 -33.69
CA ILE A 533 13.71 15.47 -35.05
C ILE A 533 12.41 16.07 -35.58
N PHE A 534 12.42 16.52 -36.83
CA PHE A 534 11.33 17.27 -37.45
C PHE A 534 10.94 16.70 -38.81
N ASP A 535 9.66 16.82 -39.16
CA ASP A 535 9.11 16.38 -40.44
C ASP A 535 9.32 17.41 -41.56
N ASN A 536 9.66 18.66 -41.22
CA ASN A 536 9.92 19.74 -42.18
C ASN A 536 11.26 20.49 -41.92
N GLN A 537 11.60 21.41 -42.83
CA GLN A 537 12.79 22.28 -42.73
C GLN A 537 12.52 23.64 -42.05
N GLU A 538 11.26 24.04 -41.86
CA GLU A 538 10.90 25.37 -41.31
C GLU A 538 10.95 25.42 -39.77
N GLY A 539 11.03 24.26 -39.11
CA GLY A 539 11.32 24.15 -37.69
C GLY A 539 10.10 24.36 -36.78
N TRP A 540 10.37 24.27 -35.48
CA TRP A 540 9.41 24.17 -34.38
C TRP A 540 8.55 25.44 -34.19
N VAL A 541 7.25 25.36 -34.47
CA VAL A 541 6.26 26.42 -34.14
C VAL A 541 5.26 25.89 -33.11
N ALA A 542 5.25 26.47 -31.92
CA ALA A 542 4.29 26.17 -30.86
C ALA A 542 3.00 26.99 -31.04
N ASN A 543 1.86 26.31 -31.04
CA ASN A 543 0.54 26.94 -31.00
C ASN A 543 -0.03 26.83 -29.59
N PHE A 544 0.07 27.91 -28.81
CA PHE A 544 -0.42 27.94 -27.43
C PHE A 544 -1.94 27.84 -27.37
N THR A 545 -2.45 26.99 -26.48
CA THR A 545 -3.90 26.79 -26.30
C THR A 545 -4.55 27.95 -25.54
N GLY A 546 -3.76 28.63 -24.70
CA GLY A 546 -4.23 29.67 -23.78
C GLY A 546 -4.80 29.14 -22.47
N ASP A 547 -4.90 27.80 -22.31
CA ASP A 547 -5.28 27.17 -21.04
C ASP A 547 -4.13 27.29 -20.02
N LYS A 548 -4.49 27.46 -18.75
CA LYS A 548 -3.56 27.51 -17.61
C LYS A 548 -3.52 26.19 -16.84
N ILE A 549 -4.02 25.11 -17.42
CA ILE A 549 -4.02 23.78 -16.82
C ILE A 549 -2.65 23.38 -16.25
N ALA A 550 -1.56 23.75 -16.94
CA ALA A 550 -0.20 23.47 -16.50
C ALA A 550 0.15 24.07 -15.12
N ASP A 551 -0.46 25.19 -14.72
CA ASP A 551 -0.24 25.80 -13.40
C ASP A 551 -0.84 24.96 -12.26
N ALA A 552 -1.75 24.03 -12.55
CA ALA A 552 -2.39 23.18 -11.55
C ALA A 552 -1.57 21.93 -11.17
N TYR A 553 -0.48 21.64 -11.90
CA TYR A 553 0.34 20.44 -11.75
C TYR A 553 1.72 20.73 -11.15
N PRO A 554 2.30 19.77 -10.40
CA PRO A 554 3.63 19.91 -9.84
C PRO A 554 4.66 20.15 -10.94
N ARG A 555 5.57 21.07 -10.66
CA ARG A 555 6.71 21.40 -11.52
C ARG A 555 7.92 20.54 -11.15
N LEU A 556 8.73 20.20 -12.13
CA LEU A 556 10.01 19.52 -11.92
C LEU A 556 10.90 20.43 -11.05
N ALA A 557 11.47 19.86 -9.98
CA ALA A 557 12.32 20.60 -9.06
C ALA A 557 13.60 21.07 -9.76
#